data_AF-V7FW92-F1
#
_entry.id   AF-V7FW92-F1
#
_cell.length_a   1.000
_cell.length_b   1.000
_cell.length_c   1.000
_cell.angle_alpha   90.00
_cell.angle_beta   90.00
_cell.angle_gamma   90.00
#
_symmetry.space_group_name_H-M   'P 1'
#
loop_
_entity.id
_entity.type
_entity.pdbx_description
1 polymer ?
#
loop_
_entity_poly.entity_id
_entity_poly.type
_entity_poly.pdbx_seq_one_letter_code
_entity_poly.pdbx_strand_id
1 'polypeptide(L)'
;MIDWEQIRKHRHVKEQSPSEWPQGVQAISSSGLTLLGIHEKSGELYWDGQQVVTARRLANFERAMALAVTIATVIMAVIEVGRAAGFITH
;
A
#
# COMPACT_ATOMS: atom_id res chain seq x y z
N MET A 1 -19.70 20.32 -22.35
CA MET A 1 -19.46 18.90 -22.00
C MET A 1 -17.97 18.74 -21.78
N ILE A 2 -17.55 18.04 -20.73
CA ILE A 2 -16.12 17.82 -20.47
C ILE A 2 -15.58 16.85 -21.54
N ASP A 3 -14.51 17.24 -22.23
CA ASP A 3 -13.79 16.36 -23.16
C ASP A 3 -12.78 15.52 -22.38
N TRP A 4 -13.18 14.29 -22.07
CA TRP A 4 -12.36 13.35 -21.32
C TRP A 4 -11.14 12.86 -22.09
N GLU A 5 -11.21 12.79 -23.42
CA GLU A 5 -10.09 12.35 -24.27
C GLU A 5 -8.98 13.39 -24.29
N GLN A 6 -9.34 14.67 -24.38
CA GLN A 6 -8.38 15.76 -24.29
C GLN A 6 -7.67 15.77 -22.94
N ILE A 7 -8.39 15.51 -21.85
CA ILE A 7 -7.82 15.43 -20.50
C ILE A 7 -6.83 14.27 -20.38
N ARG A 8 -7.20 13.07 -20.85
CA ARG A 8 -6.32 11.89 -20.83
C ARG A 8 -5.03 12.11 -21.61
N LYS A 9 -5.10 12.79 -22.75
CA LYS A 9 -3.92 13.15 -23.56
C LYS A 9 -2.96 14.11 -22.84
N HIS A 10 -3.47 14.94 -21.94
CA HIS A 10 -2.69 15.94 -21.20
C HIS A 10 -2.56 15.59 -19.72
N ARG A 11 -2.57 14.31 -19.34
CA ARG A 11 -2.55 13.85 -17.94
C ARG A 11 -1.35 14.35 -17.14
N HIS A 12 -0.18 14.45 -17.76
CA HIS A 12 1.07 14.89 -17.14
C HIS A 12 1.48 16.29 -17.62
N VAL A 13 2.25 17.00 -16.80
CA VAL A 13 2.89 18.24 -17.22
C VAL A 13 3.94 17.93 -18.30
N LYS A 14 4.20 18.88 -19.19
CA LYS A 14 5.26 18.76 -20.21
C LYS A 14 6.65 19.03 -19.64
N GLU A 15 6.71 19.71 -18.50
CA GLU A 15 7.95 20.05 -17.81
C GLU A 15 8.55 18.83 -17.12
N GLN A 16 9.87 18.84 -16.98
CA GLN A 16 10.56 17.77 -16.28
C GLN A 16 10.19 17.79 -14.80
N SER A 17 9.84 16.63 -14.27
CA SER A 17 9.54 16.49 -12.84
C SER A 17 10.80 16.67 -12.01
N PRO A 18 10.67 17.10 -10.73
CA PRO A 18 11.84 17.34 -9.88
C PRO A 18 12.78 16.15 -9.80
N SER A 19 14.08 16.41 -9.82
CA SER A 19 15.12 15.37 -9.88
C SER A 19 15.17 14.45 -8.66
N GLU A 20 14.65 14.91 -7.53
CA GLU A 20 14.56 14.16 -6.28
C GLU A 20 13.40 13.15 -6.28
N TRP A 21 12.52 13.20 -7.29
CA TRP A 21 11.43 12.24 -7.39
C TRP A 21 11.94 10.88 -7.89
N PRO A 22 11.32 9.76 -7.46
CA PRO A 22 11.70 8.44 -7.95
C PRO A 22 11.61 8.34 -9.47
N GLN A 23 12.47 7.52 -10.07
CA GLN A 23 12.48 7.29 -11.51
C GLN A 23 11.10 6.82 -12.00
N GLY A 24 10.61 7.46 -13.06
CA GLY A 24 9.31 7.14 -13.65
C GLY A 24 8.11 7.88 -13.01
N VAL A 25 8.32 8.69 -11.96
CA VAL A 25 7.27 9.54 -11.40
C VAL A 25 7.22 10.87 -12.17
N GLN A 26 6.03 11.23 -12.65
CA GLN A 26 5.79 12.49 -13.37
C GLN A 26 4.72 13.33 -12.67
N ALA A 27 4.92 14.65 -12.66
CA ALA A 27 3.94 15.59 -12.15
C ALA A 27 2.65 15.57 -12.99
N ILE A 28 1.53 15.74 -12.29
CA ILE A 28 0.19 15.72 -12.87
C ILE A 28 -0.14 17.13 -13.33
N SER A 29 -0.72 17.27 -14.52
CA SER A 29 -1.21 18.57 -14.98
C SER A 29 -2.52 18.95 -14.28
N SER A 30 -2.93 20.21 -14.38
CA SER A 30 -4.24 20.67 -13.90
C SER A 30 -5.41 19.90 -14.53
N SER A 31 -5.32 19.55 -15.81
CA SER A 31 -6.30 18.71 -16.49
C SER A 31 -6.28 17.28 -15.96
N GLY A 32 -5.09 16.70 -15.74
CA GLY A 32 -4.92 15.35 -15.21
C GLY A 32 -5.52 15.18 -13.81
N LEU A 33 -5.53 16.23 -13.00
CA LEU A 33 -6.18 16.23 -11.67
C LEU A 33 -7.69 16.01 -11.76
N THR A 34 -8.33 16.39 -12.88
CA THR A 34 -9.78 16.14 -13.09
C THR A 34 -10.10 14.65 -13.22
N LEU A 35 -9.10 13.79 -13.45
CA LEU A 35 -9.27 12.34 -13.46
C LEU A 35 -9.26 11.72 -12.05
N LEU A 36 -8.96 12.51 -11.00
CA LEU A 36 -9.06 12.06 -9.62
C LEU A 36 -10.50 12.14 -9.15
N GLY A 37 -11.00 11.02 -8.63
CA GLY A 37 -12.31 10.89 -8.04
C GLY A 37 -12.24 10.30 -6.64
N ILE A 38 -13.25 10.59 -5.82
CA ILE A 38 -13.41 9.99 -4.50
C ILE A 38 -14.70 9.19 -4.54
N HIS A 39 -14.64 7.93 -4.11
CA HIS A 39 -15.86 7.13 -3.96
C HIS A 39 -16.62 7.59 -2.71
N GLU A 40 -17.82 8.15 -2.89
CA GLU A 40 -18.58 8.87 -1.85
C GLU A 40 -18.80 8.07 -0.56
N LYS A 41 -18.99 6.74 -0.67
CA LYS A 41 -19.29 5.88 0.48
C LYS A 41 -18.06 5.36 1.20
N SER A 42 -17.01 5.01 0.47
CA SER A 42 -15.80 4.39 1.05
C SER A 42 -14.69 5.40 1.32
N GLY A 43 -14.76 6.60 0.74
CA GLY A 43 -13.68 7.59 0.81
C GLY A 43 -12.42 7.18 0.04
N GLU A 44 -12.48 6.11 -0.74
CA GLU A 44 -11.34 5.61 -1.51
C GLU A 44 -11.04 6.55 -2.69
N LEU A 45 -9.76 6.76 -2.95
CA LEU A 45 -9.28 7.57 -4.06
C LEU A 45 -9.20 6.71 -5.33
N TYR A 46 -9.74 7.21 -6.42
CA TYR A 46 -9.67 6.62 -7.74
C TYR A 46 -9.01 7.60 -8.70
N TRP A 47 -8.26 7.06 -9.66
CA TRP A 47 -7.70 7.83 -10.76
C TRP A 47 -8.11 7.18 -12.07
N ASP A 48 -8.91 7.90 -12.86
CA ASP A 48 -9.42 7.42 -14.16
C ASP A 48 -10.12 6.06 -14.02
N GLY A 49 -10.86 5.89 -12.92
CA GLY A 49 -11.57 4.66 -12.58
C GLY A 49 -10.73 3.56 -11.91
N GLN A 50 -9.41 3.73 -11.78
CA GLN A 50 -8.55 2.77 -11.08
C GLN A 50 -8.32 3.19 -9.63
N GLN A 51 -8.47 2.25 -8.68
CA GLN A 51 -8.26 2.54 -7.27
C GLN A 51 -6.80 2.90 -7.00
N VAL A 52 -6.55 4.08 -6.42
CA VAL A 52 -5.23 4.52 -5.98
C VAL A 52 -4.94 3.87 -4.64
N VAL A 53 -4.13 2.81 -4.66
CA VAL A 53 -3.67 2.17 -3.43
C VAL A 53 -2.53 3.00 -2.85
N THR A 54 -2.84 3.84 -1.86
CA THR A 54 -1.80 4.34 -0.97
C THR A 54 -1.25 3.14 -0.22
N ALA A 55 0.03 2.83 -0.41
CA ALA A 55 0.63 1.66 0.23
C ALA A 55 0.35 1.71 1.74
N ARG A 56 -0.51 0.80 2.23
CA ARG A 56 -0.68 0.52 3.65
C ARG A 56 0.59 -0.17 4.11
N ARG A 57 1.67 0.59 4.29
CA ARG A 57 2.84 0.07 4.99
C ARG A 57 2.36 -0.32 6.37
N LEU A 58 2.49 -1.61 6.71
CA LEU A 58 2.25 -2.04 8.07
C LEU A 58 3.06 -1.13 8.99
N ALA A 59 2.38 -0.44 9.89
CA ALA A 59 3.06 0.43 10.85
C ALA A 59 4.06 -0.43 11.65
N ASN A 60 5.11 0.19 12.21
CA ASN A 60 6.09 -0.53 13.04
C ASN A 60 5.43 -1.38 14.14
N PHE A 61 4.28 -0.93 14.64
CA PHE A 61 3.45 -1.64 15.60
C PHE A 61 2.89 -2.97 15.08
N GLU A 62 2.31 -2.98 13.87
CA GLU A 62 1.76 -4.19 13.27
C GLU A 62 2.85 -5.21 12.94
N ARG A 63 4.03 -4.74 12.53
CA ARG A 63 5.22 -5.58 12.34
C ARG A 63 5.70 -6.20 13.65
N ALA A 64 5.73 -5.42 14.74
CA ALA A 64 6.11 -5.92 16.06
C ALA A 64 5.13 -6.97 16.58
N MET A 65 3.82 -6.76 16.36
CA MET A 65 2.80 -7.73 16.73
C MET A 65 2.91 -9.03 15.92
N ALA A 66 3.13 -8.93 14.61
CA ALA A 66 3.37 -10.10 13.76
C ALA A 66 4.62 -10.89 14.20
N LEU A 67 5.70 -10.19 14.57
CA LEU A 67 6.91 -10.82 15.11
C LEU A 67 6.63 -11.52 16.45
N ALA A 68 5.91 -10.87 17.36
CA ALA A 68 5.56 -11.45 18.66
C ALA A 68 4.73 -12.74 18.51
N VAL A 69 3.72 -12.72 17.63
CA VAL A 69 2.91 -13.91 17.32
C VAL A 69 3.77 -15.03 16.74
N THR A 70 4.64 -14.72 15.79
CA THR A 70 5.54 -15.70 15.17
C THR A 70 6.45 -16.36 16.21
N ILE A 71 7.05 -15.56 17.10
CA ILE A 71 7.89 -16.07 18.19
C ILE A 71 7.08 -16.98 19.12
N ALA A 72 5.89 -16.55 19.54
CA ALA A 72 5.03 -17.35 20.41
C ALA A 72 4.65 -18.69 19.77
N THR A 73 4.32 -18.70 18.47
CA THR A 73 4.00 -19.93 17.74
C THR A 73 5.20 -20.88 17.68
N VAL A 74 6.40 -20.37 17.42
CA VAL A 74 7.63 -21.19 17.39
C VAL A 74 7.94 -21.77 18.77
N ILE A 75 7.84 -20.96 19.83
CA ILE A 75 8.06 -21.43 21.21
C ILE A 75 7.08 -22.53 21.56
N MET A 76 5.79 -22.34 21.27
CA MET A 76 4.76 -23.35 21.51
C MET A 76 5.05 -24.65 20.74
N ALA A 77 5.46 -24.55 19.48
CA ALA A 77 5.82 -25.73 18.70
C ALA A 77 7.02 -26.49 19.31
N VAL A 78 8.05 -25.79 19.76
CA VAL A 78 9.22 -26.41 20.42
C VAL A 78 8.84 -27.08 21.74
N ILE A 79 8.01 -26.42 22.56
CA ILE A 79 7.51 -27.00 23.82
C ILE A 79 6.72 -28.27 23.53
N GLU A 80 5.84 -28.25 22.53
CA GLU A 80 5.00 -29.40 22.22
C GLU A 80 5.81 -30.59 21.69
N VAL A 81 6.83 -30.34 20.85
CA VAL A 81 7.78 -31.37 20.41
C VAL A 81 8.59 -31.90 21.59
N GLY A 82 9.06 -31.03 22.49
CA GLY A 82 9.82 -31.42 23.67
C GLY A 82 9.00 -32.27 24.65
N ARG A 83 7.71 -31.95 24.82
CA ARG A 83 6.77 -32.79 25.58
C ARG A 83 6.55 -34.14 24.93
N ALA A 84 6.32 -34.18 23.60
CA ALA A 84 6.12 -35.42 22.87
C ALA A 84 7.34 -36.35 22.92
N ALA A 85 8.54 -35.78 22.94
CA ALA A 85 9.80 -36.53 23.07
C ALA A 85 10.16 -36.91 24.52
N GLY A 86 9.38 -36.46 25.51
CA GLY A 86 9.63 -36.73 26.95
C GLY A 86 10.78 -35.92 27.55
N PHE A 87 11.29 -34.89 26.86
CA PHE A 87 12.35 -34.01 27.36
C PHE A 87 11.84 -32.90 28.28
N ILE A 88 10.54 -32.59 28.22
CA ILE A 88 9.89 -31.56 29.04
C ILE A 88 8.80 -32.22 29.87
N THR A 89 9.02 -32.32 31.18
CA THR A 89 8.03 -32.72 32.18
C THR A 89 7.78 -31.57 33.15
N HIS A 90 6.56 -31.02 33.06
CA HIS A 90 6.04 -29.84 33.77
C HIS A 90 6.68 -28.50 33.39
#